data_AF-A0A8T3MNM4-F1
#
_entry.id   AF-A0A8T3MNM4-F1
#
_cell.length_a   1.000
_cell.length_b   1.000
_cell.length_c   1.000
_cell.angle_alpha   90.00
_cell.angle_beta   90.00
_cell.angle_gamma   90.00
#
_symmetry.space_group_name_H-M   'P 1'
#
loop_
_entity.id
_entity.type
_entity.pdbx_description
1 polymer ?
#
loop_
_entity_poly.entity_id
_entity_poly.type
_entity_poly.pdbx_seq_one_letter_code
_entity_poly.pdbx_strand_id
1 'polypeptide(L)'
;MVARADDPLGPYTRGPDNPILAEIDQFTAPGHNATIEGPDGEDWILYHAMVRDEGSSSRFLFLHRIDWVDGWPVINDGNGPSGCSIDPPSDWLPRFPACEAG
;
A
#
# COMPACT_ATOMS: atom_id res chain seq x y z
N MET A 1 -0.34 -0.46 9.81
CA MET A 1 -1.27 0.16 10.77
C MET A 1 -1.15 1.67 10.67
N VAL A 2 -2.21 2.41 11.01
CA VAL A 2 -2.25 3.87 11.02
C VAL A 2 -2.98 4.40 12.26
N ALA A 3 -2.64 5.62 12.68
CA ALA A 3 -3.29 6.35 13.74
C ALA A 3 -3.19 7.85 13.46
N ARG A 4 -4.15 8.65 13.96
CA ARG A 4 -4.17 10.12 13.78
C ARG A 4 -4.41 10.83 15.11
N ALA A 5 -3.94 12.07 15.19
CA ALA A 5 -4.14 12.98 16.32
C ALA A 5 -4.16 14.43 15.80
N ASP A 6 -4.82 15.33 16.55
CA ASP A 6 -4.80 16.76 16.26
C ASP A 6 -3.58 17.47 16.89
N ASP A 7 -2.90 16.81 17.83
CA ASP A 7 -1.64 17.25 18.44
C ASP A 7 -0.51 16.25 18.09
N PRO A 8 0.70 16.70 17.71
CA PRO A 8 1.82 15.82 17.40
C PRO A 8 2.21 14.84 18.53
N LEU A 9 1.89 15.18 19.78
CA LEU A 9 2.14 14.36 20.97
C LEU A 9 0.93 13.50 21.35
N GLY A 10 -0.20 13.62 20.64
CA GLY A 10 -1.40 12.84 20.85
C GLY A 10 -2.45 13.49 21.76
N PRO A 11 -3.49 12.73 22.18
CA PRO A 11 -3.62 11.28 22.04
C PRO A 11 -3.89 10.83 20.59
N TYR A 12 -3.33 9.68 20.23
CA TYR A 12 -3.54 9.05 18.93
C TYR A 12 -4.76 8.13 18.94
N THR A 13 -5.67 8.34 17.99
CA THR A 13 -6.77 7.43 17.69
C THR A 13 -6.32 6.45 16.62
N ARG A 14 -6.53 5.14 16.82
CA ARG A 14 -6.21 4.12 15.82
C ARG A 14 -7.21 4.15 14.68
N GLY A 15 -6.73 3.94 13.46
CA GLY A 15 -7.61 3.71 12.31
C GLY A 15 -8.51 2.49 12.54
N PRO A 16 -9.79 2.56 12.12
CA PRO A 16 -10.77 1.50 12.35
C PRO A 16 -10.41 0.21 11.62
N ASP A 17 -9.88 0.32 10.40
CA ASP A 17 -9.59 -0.81 9.52
C ASP A 17 -8.13 -1.27 9.60
N ASN A 18 -7.52 -1.11 10.77
CA ASN A 18 -6.17 -1.60 10.98
C ASN A 18 -6.13 -3.15 10.98
N PRO A 19 -5.13 -3.77 10.32
CA PRO A 19 -4.05 -3.15 9.55
C PRO A 19 -4.44 -2.86 8.08
N ILE A 20 -4.08 -1.68 7.58
CA ILE A 20 -4.28 -1.31 6.16
C ILE A 20 -3.32 -2.03 5.17
N LEU A 21 -2.28 -2.70 5.69
CA LEU A 21 -1.37 -3.55 4.94
C LEU A 21 -1.33 -4.91 5.67
N ALA A 22 -1.86 -5.94 5.02
CA ALA A 22 -1.97 -7.29 5.55
C ALA A 22 -1.42 -8.30 4.53
N GLU A 23 -0.95 -9.45 5.01
CA GLU A 23 -0.50 -10.52 4.11
C GLU A 23 -1.65 -11.08 3.27
N ILE A 24 -1.31 -11.59 2.09
CA ILE A 24 -2.23 -12.27 1.17
C ILE A 24 -1.59 -13.56 0.65
N ASP A 25 -2.26 -14.25 -0.28
CA ASP A 25 -1.77 -15.51 -0.85
C ASP A 25 -0.45 -15.33 -1.62
N GLN A 26 -0.27 -14.20 -2.29
CA GLN A 26 0.90 -13.93 -3.14
C GLN A 26 2.14 -13.50 -2.35
N PHE A 27 1.96 -12.82 -1.21
CA PHE A 27 3.07 -12.27 -0.43
C PHE A 27 2.81 -12.25 1.07
N THR A 28 3.90 -12.21 1.84
CA THR A 28 3.89 -12.08 3.30
C THR A 28 4.74 -10.90 3.76
N ALA A 29 4.67 -10.60 5.05
CA ALA A 29 5.40 -9.53 5.73
C ALA A 29 5.30 -8.14 5.04
N PRO A 30 4.11 -7.68 4.64
CA PRO A 30 3.96 -6.33 4.08
C PRO A 30 4.16 -5.26 5.17
N GLY A 31 4.93 -4.22 4.87
CA GLY A 31 5.05 -3.07 5.77
C GLY A 31 6.30 -2.22 5.56
N HIS A 32 6.68 -1.49 6.62
CA HIS A 32 7.77 -0.49 6.63
C HIS A 32 7.65 0.45 5.43
N ASN A 33 6.55 1.17 5.40
CA ASN A 33 6.10 1.94 4.26
C ASN A 33 6.55 3.41 4.33
N ALA A 34 6.42 4.08 3.20
CA ALA A 34 6.44 5.53 3.07
C ALA A 34 5.21 5.98 2.28
N THR A 35 4.72 7.19 2.56
CA THR A 35 3.69 7.85 1.75
C THR A 35 4.35 8.87 0.83
N ILE A 36 3.87 8.97 -0.42
CA ILE A 36 4.46 9.82 -1.45
C ILE A 36 3.31 10.47 -2.22
N GLU A 37 3.37 11.79 -2.40
CA GLU A 37 2.49 12.50 -3.32
C GLU A 37 3.01 12.32 -4.77
N GLY A 38 2.15 11.85 -5.66
CA GLY A 38 2.42 11.65 -7.07
C GLY A 38 2.44 12.97 -7.86
N PRO A 39 2.93 12.97 -9.11
CA PRO A 39 2.96 14.17 -9.95
C PRO A 39 1.57 14.68 -10.34
N ASP A 40 0.54 13.85 -10.20
CA ASP A 40 -0.87 14.17 -10.37
C ASP A 40 -1.55 14.70 -9.09
N GLY A 41 -0.80 14.77 -7.98
CA GLY A 41 -1.31 15.18 -6.67
C GLY A 41 -2.00 14.06 -5.89
N GLU A 42 -1.99 12.83 -6.41
CA GLU A 42 -2.57 11.67 -5.72
C GLU A 42 -1.59 11.13 -4.68
N ASP A 43 -2.10 10.67 -3.54
CA ASP A 43 -1.28 10.04 -2.51
C ASP A 43 -1.06 8.55 -2.78
N TRP A 44 0.16 8.08 -2.56
CA TRP A 44 0.56 6.69 -2.76
C TRP A 44 1.26 6.14 -1.53
N ILE A 45 1.16 4.82 -1.33
CA ILE A 45 1.89 4.07 -0.31
C ILE A 45 2.90 3.14 -0.97
N LEU A 46 4.20 3.37 -0.70
CA LEU A 46 5.28 2.47 -1.07
C LEU A 46 5.62 1.59 0.13
N TYR A 47 5.63 0.27 -0.03
CA TYR A 47 5.94 -0.66 1.06
C TYR A 47 6.69 -1.88 0.54
N HIS A 48 7.32 -2.64 1.44
CA HIS A 48 7.95 -3.89 1.06
C HIS A 48 7.10 -5.10 1.43
N ALA A 49 7.21 -6.20 0.68
CA ALA A 49 6.69 -7.52 1.05
C ALA A 49 7.60 -8.63 0.49
N MET A 50 7.44 -9.87 0.97
CA MET A 50 8.16 -11.06 0.48
C MET A 50 7.22 -11.92 -0.37
N VAL A 51 7.60 -12.23 -1.61
CA VAL A 51 6.80 -13.08 -2.51
C VAL A 51 6.97 -14.54 -2.11
N ARG A 52 5.87 -15.27 -1.88
CA ARG A 52 5.92 -16.61 -1.25
C ARG A 52 6.67 -17.65 -2.09
N ASP A 53 6.54 -17.61 -3.41
CA ASP A 53 7.09 -18.62 -4.33
C ASP A 53 8.44 -18.24 -4.96
N GLU A 54 9.06 -17.14 -4.51
CA GLU A 54 10.33 -16.67 -5.08
C GLU A 54 11.55 -17.45 -4.54
N GLY A 55 11.36 -18.21 -3.45
CA GLY A 55 12.40 -19.10 -2.90
C GLY A 55 13.53 -18.38 -2.16
N SER A 56 13.43 -17.07 -1.96
CA SER A 56 14.33 -16.29 -1.11
C SER A 56 13.58 -15.46 -0.07
N SER A 57 14.33 -14.81 0.84
CA SER A 57 13.80 -13.83 1.80
C SER A 57 13.87 -12.40 1.26
N SER A 58 13.99 -12.24 -0.06
CA SER A 58 14.02 -10.94 -0.71
C SER A 58 12.74 -10.17 -0.45
N ARG A 59 12.90 -8.86 -0.28
CA ARG A 59 11.80 -7.93 -0.04
C ARG A 59 11.66 -7.05 -1.27
N PHE A 60 10.51 -7.15 -1.91
CA PHE A 60 10.17 -6.41 -3.11
C PHE A 60 9.31 -5.21 -2.75
N LEU A 61 9.47 -4.14 -3.53
CA LEU A 61 8.66 -2.93 -3.36
C LEU A 61 7.33 -3.09 -4.09
N PHE A 62 6.27 -2.67 -3.41
CA PHE A 62 4.91 -2.58 -3.92
C PHE A 62 4.43 -1.15 -3.74
N LEU A 63 3.57 -0.72 -4.67
CA LEU A 63 3.01 0.62 -4.71
C LEU A 63 1.50 0.51 -4.91
N HIS A 64 0.75 1.18 -4.04
CA HIS A 64 -0.71 1.31 -4.15
C HIS A 64 -1.12 2.78 -3.97
N ARG A 65 -2.20 3.20 -4.65
CA ARG A 65 -2.84 4.48 -4.38
C ARG A 65 -3.48 4.45 -2.99
N ILE A 66 -3.47 5.59 -2.31
CA ILE A 66 -4.22 5.83 -1.08
C ILE A 66 -5.49 6.58 -1.45
N ASP A 67 -6.63 5.97 -1.15
CA ASP A 67 -7.91 6.67 -1.17
C ASP A 67 -8.22 7.20 0.23
N TRP A 68 -8.54 8.49 0.35
CA TRP A 68 -8.88 9.10 1.63
C TRP A 68 -10.40 9.07 1.87
N VAL A 69 -10.85 8.25 2.82
CA VAL A 69 -12.27 8.13 3.20
C VAL A 69 -12.42 8.51 4.66
N ASP A 70 -13.26 9.51 4.95
CA ASP A 70 -13.48 10.06 6.30
C ASP A 70 -12.17 10.44 7.04
N GLY A 71 -11.16 10.88 6.27
CA GLY A 71 -9.84 11.24 6.75
C GLY A 71 -8.97 10.07 7.19
N TRP A 72 -9.26 8.85 6.71
CA TRP A 72 -8.43 7.66 6.89
C TRP A 72 -7.90 7.16 5.54
N PRO A 73 -6.66 6.65 5.48
CA PRO A 73 -6.12 6.05 4.28
C PRO A 73 -6.73 4.66 4.06
N VAL A 74 -7.27 4.44 2.87
CA VAL A 74 -7.89 3.21 2.42
C VAL A 74 -7.11 2.71 1.21
N ILE A 75 -6.77 1.42 1.20
CA ILE A 75 -6.07 0.76 0.11
C ILE A 75 -7.03 -0.21 -0.56
N ASN A 76 -7.16 -0.12 -1.90
CA ASN A 76 -7.93 -1.07 -2.71
C ASN A 76 -9.37 -1.27 -2.19
N ASP A 77 -10.10 -0.16 -2.02
CA ASP A 77 -11.48 -0.15 -1.50
C ASP A 77 -11.64 -0.85 -0.13
N GLY A 78 -10.59 -0.84 0.69
CA GLY A 78 -10.59 -1.43 2.03
C GLY A 78 -10.18 -2.90 2.06
N ASN A 79 -9.88 -3.51 0.91
CA ASN A 79 -9.41 -4.89 0.83
C ASN A 79 -7.92 -5.05 1.15
N GLY A 80 -7.22 -3.94 1.39
CA GLY A 80 -5.78 -3.95 1.66
C GLY A 80 -4.97 -4.24 0.38
N PRO A 81 -3.69 -4.59 0.51
CA PRO A 81 -2.82 -4.72 -0.64
C PRO A 81 -3.23 -5.91 -1.51
N SER A 82 -3.15 -5.73 -2.82
CA SER A 82 -3.42 -6.79 -3.80
C SER A 82 -2.11 -7.26 -4.44
N GLY A 83 -2.10 -8.49 -4.98
CA GLY A 83 -0.97 -9.01 -5.76
C GLY A 83 -0.69 -8.22 -7.05
N CYS A 84 -1.58 -7.29 -7.37
CA CYS A 84 -1.49 -6.33 -8.44
C CYS A 84 -1.06 -5.00 -7.84
N SER A 85 0.18 -4.56 -8.06
CA SER A 85 0.46 -3.13 -7.95
C SER A 85 -0.42 -2.44 -9.00
N ILE A 86 -1.26 -1.49 -8.59
CA ILE A 86 -1.92 -0.61 -9.56
C ILE A 86 -0.78 0.06 -10.31
N ASP A 87 -0.71 -0.19 -11.62
CA ASP A 87 0.34 0.37 -12.46
C ASP A 87 0.39 1.88 -12.23
N PRO A 88 1.55 2.46 -11.90
CA PRO A 88 1.69 3.91 -12.04
C PRO A 88 1.39 4.28 -13.51
N PRO A 89 1.08 5.55 -13.82
CA PRO A 89 0.92 6.01 -15.19
C PRO A 89 1.99 5.40 -16.10
N SER A 90 1.54 4.86 -17.25
CA SER A 90 2.24 3.88 -18.09
C SER A 90 3.63 4.30 -18.63
N ASP A 91 4.07 5.52 -18.32
CA ASP A 91 5.31 6.16 -18.74
C ASP A 91 6.49 6.02 -17.74
N TRP A 92 6.29 5.47 -16.53
CA TRP A 92 7.31 5.57 -15.45
C TRP A 92 8.11 4.30 -15.10
N LEU A 93 7.74 3.07 -15.51
CA LEU A 93 8.46 1.84 -15.10
C LEU A 93 8.48 0.75 -16.19
N PRO A 94 9.48 -0.17 -16.19
CA PRO A 94 9.43 -1.38 -17.00
C PRO A 94 8.20 -2.19 -16.61
N ARG A 95 7.39 -2.59 -17.61
CA ARG A 95 6.15 -3.34 -17.44
C ARG A 95 6.36 -4.54 -16.52
N PHE A 96 5.85 -4.48 -15.29
CA PHE A 96 5.44 -5.68 -14.59
C PHE A 96 4.28 -6.29 -15.39
N PRO A 97 4.02 -7.62 -15.33
CA PRO A 97 2.85 -8.17 -15.98
C PRO A 97 1.62 -7.43 -15.46
N ALA A 98 1.00 -6.63 -16.33
CA ALA A 98 -0.19 -5.88 -16.02
C ALA A 98 -1.23 -6.86 -15.49
N CYS A 99 -1.82 -6.54 -14.35
CA CYS A 99 -3.00 -7.26 -13.94
C CYS A 99 -4.11 -6.89 -14.91
N GLU A 100 -4.53 -7.87 -15.71
CA GLU A 100 -5.80 -7.78 -16.44
C GLU A 100 -6.89 -7.56 -15.39
N ALA A 101 -7.51 -6.39 -15.39
CA ALA A 101 -8.64 -6.08 -14.53
C ALA A 101 -9.78 -7.06 -14.87
N GLY A 102 -10.13 -7.91 -13.90
CA GLY A 102 -11.35 -8.72 -13.95
C GLY A 102 -12.59 -7.88 -13.70
#